data_AF-A0A822A069-F1
#
_entry.id   AF-A0A822A069-F1
#
_cell.length_a   1.000
_cell.length_b   1.000
_cell.length_c   1.000
_cell.angle_alpha   90.00
_cell.angle_beta   90.00
_cell.angle_gamma   90.00
#
_symmetry.space_group_name_H-M   'P 1'
#
loop_
_entity.id
_entity.type
_entity.pdbx_description
1 polymer ?
#
loop_
_entity_poly.entity_id
_entity_poly.type
_entity_poly.pdbx_seq_one_letter_code
_entity_poly.pdbx_strand_id
1 'polypeptide(L)' 'LYAMCDRSNAEDIVQEMLTYLETADYTIREEMVLKIAILSEKYAIDYKWYLDIMLKLIRLA' A
#
# COMPACT_ATOMS: atom_id res chain seq x y z
N LEU A 1 2.54 6.08 -20.39
CA LEU A 1 3.20 6.19 -19.07
C LEU A 1 2.54 5.34 -17.96
N TYR A 2 1.66 4.39 -18.30
CA TYR A 2 1.15 3.36 -17.38
C TYR A 2 1.92 2.02 -17.55
N ALA A 3 3.06 2.06 -18.26
CA ALA A 3 3.86 0.92 -18.71
C ALA A 3 5.27 0.90 -18.11
N MET A 4 5.52 1.67 -17.04
CA MET A 4 6.80 1.73 -16.31
C MET A 4 6.65 1.53 -14.79
N CYS A 5 5.53 0.96 -14.33
CA CYS A 5 5.47 0.37 -12.99
C CYS A 5 6.08 -1.03 -13.08
N ASP A 6 7.40 -1.12 -12.97
CA ASP A 6 8.07 -2.39 -12.72
C ASP A 6 7.78 -2.85 -11.28
N ARG A 7 7.62 -4.15 -11.06
CA ARG A 7 7.29 -4.73 -9.75
C ARG A 7 8.21 -4.26 -8.62
N SER A 8 9.43 -3.86 -8.96
CA SER A 8 10.43 -3.31 -8.05
C SER A 8 10.06 -1.96 -7.42
N ASN A 9 9.19 -1.16 -8.03
CA ASN A 9 8.83 0.17 -7.50
C ASN A 9 7.46 0.21 -6.80
N ALA A 10 6.60 -0.77 -7.05
CA ALA A 10 5.32 -0.89 -6.36
C ALA A 10 5.51 -1.13 -4.85
N GLU A 11 6.54 -1.89 -4.48
CA GLU A 11 6.90 -2.16 -3.09
C GLU A 11 7.30 -0.88 -2.35
N ASP A 12 8.22 -0.10 -2.93
CA ASP A 12 8.68 1.17 -2.35
C ASP A 12 7.54 2.19 -2.22
N ILE A 13 6.69 2.32 -3.26
CA ILE A 13 5.55 3.26 -3.23
C ILE A 13 4.54 2.88 -2.15
N VAL A 14 4.20 1.59 -2.03
CA VAL A 14 3.29 1.11 -0.99
C VAL A 14 3.88 1.34 0.39
N GLN A 15 5.19 1.15 0.55
CA GLN A 15 5.87 1.37 1.82
C GLN A 15 5.90 2.85 2.21
N GLU A 16 6.20 3.76 1.26
CA GLU A 16 6.06 5.21 1.51
C GLU A 16 4.63 5.60 1.87
N MET A 17 3.62 5.09 1.14
CA MET A 17 2.22 5.36 1.45
C MET A 17 1.82 4.88 2.85
N LEU A 18 2.34 3.74 3.31
CA LEU A 18 2.14 3.26 4.68
C LEU A 18 2.78 4.19 5.71
N THR A 19 3.99 4.69 5.47
CA THR A 19 4.62 5.68 6.36
C THR A 19 3.83 6.98 6.40
N TYR A 20 3.31 7.46 5.27
CA TYR A 20 2.44 8.63 5.24
C TYR A 20 1.14 8.39 6.02
N LEU A 21 0.58 7.19 5.95
CA LEU A 21 -0.64 6.79 6.66
C LEU A 21 -0.53 6.99 8.19
N GLU A 22 0.65 6.75 8.77
CA GLU A 22 0.89 6.91 10.22
C GLU A 22 0.68 8.36 10.69
N THR A 23 0.98 9.33 9.82
CA THR A 23 0.87 10.77 10.11
C THR A 23 -0.34 11.42 9.46
N ALA A 24 -1.13 10.66 8.69
CA ALA A 24 -2.26 11.17 7.92
C ALA A 24 -3.48 11.46 8.80
N ASP A 25 -4.14 12.59 8.51
CA ASP A 25 -5.43 12.97 9.07
C ASP A 25 -6.51 11.90 8.81
N TYR A 26 -7.42 11.73 9.77
CA TYR A 26 -8.46 10.71 9.71
C TYR A 26 -9.34 10.80 8.45
N THR A 27 -9.57 12.01 7.93
CA THR A 27 -10.38 12.25 6.73
C THR A 27 -9.76 11.66 5.45
N ILE A 28 -8.43 11.60 5.37
CA ILE A 28 -7.71 11.09 4.19
C ILE A 28 -7.24 9.63 4.38
N ARG A 29 -7.24 9.15 5.63
CA ARG A 29 -6.77 7.81 5.98
C ARG A 29 -7.59 6.71 5.30
N GLU A 30 -8.91 6.86 5.27
CA GLU A 30 -9.82 5.87 4.67
C GLU A 30 -9.57 5.70 3.15
N GLU A 31 -9.45 6.82 2.42
CA GLU A 31 -9.10 6.84 1.00
C GLU A 31 -7.70 6.24 0.74
N MET A 32 -6.71 6.56 1.59
CA MET A 32 -5.35 6.03 1.46
C MET A 32 -5.28 4.52 1.68
N VAL A 33 -5.95 3.99 2.71
CA VAL A 33 -6.03 2.54 2.97
C VAL A 33 -6.60 1.83 1.76
N LEU A 34 -7.68 2.35 1.17
CA LEU A 34 -8.31 1.75 0.01
C LEU A 34 -7.36 1.71 -1.20
N LYS A 35 -6.60 2.79 -1.41
CA LYS A 35 -5.62 2.91 -2.49
C LYS A 35 -4.46 1.95 -2.32
N ILE A 36 -3.94 1.81 -1.09
CA ILE A 36 -2.86 0.86 -0.75
C ILE A 36 -3.35 -0.58 -0.95
N ALA A 37 -4.57 -0.90 -0.52
CA ALA A 37 -5.16 -2.24 -0.70
C ALA A 37 -5.22 -2.64 -2.19
N ILE A 38 -5.76 -1.76 -3.04
CA ILE A 38 -5.88 -2.02 -4.49
C ILE A 38 -4.49 -2.15 -5.15
N LEU A 39 -3.53 -1.30 -4.78
CA LEU A 39 -2.16 -1.39 -5.28
C LEU A 39 -1.50 -2.70 -4.87
N SER A 40 -1.69 -3.10 -3.62
CA SER A 40 -1.14 -4.35 -3.08
C SER A 40 -1.73 -5.57 -3.76
N GLU A 41 -3.05 -5.61 -4.00
CA GLU A 41 -3.69 -6.70 -4.74
C GLU A 41 -3.19 -6.79 -6.19
N LYS A 42 -2.98 -5.65 -6.84
CA LYS A 42 -2.61 -5.59 -8.26
C LYS A 42 -1.13 -5.95 -8.50
N TYR A 43 -0.25 -5.59 -7.58
CA TYR A 43 1.19 -5.72 -7.74
C TYR A 43 1.83 -6.78 -6.83
N ALA A 44 1.06 -7.45 -5.98
CA ALA A 44 1.56 -8.55 -5.16
C ALA A 44 2.19 -9.64 -6.02
N ILE A 45 3.48 -9.87 -5.77
CA ILE A 45 4.27 -10.91 -6.42
C ILE A 45 4.15 -12.22 -5.63
N ASP A 46 4.04 -12.10 -4.30
CA ASP A 46 3.97 -13.20 -3.35
C ASP A 46 2.88 -12.96 -2.30
N TYR A 47 2.22 -14.05 -1.88
CA TYR A 47 1.22 -14.02 -0.81
C TYR A 47 1.79 -13.52 0.52
N LYS A 48 3.08 -13.76 0.78
CA LYS A 48 3.74 -13.30 2.00
C LYS A 48 3.80 -11.78 2.09
N TRP A 49 4.16 -11.12 0.98
CA TRP A 49 4.23 -9.66 0.93
C TRP A 49 2.83 -9.04 1.04
N TYR A 50 1.87 -9.58 0.30
CA TYR A 50 0.48 -9.14 0.37
C TYR A 50 -0.10 -9.21 1.80
N LEU A 51 0.13 -10.33 2.49
CA LEU A 51 -0.32 -10.51 3.88
C LEU A 51 0.38 -9.56 4.85
N ASP A 52 1.66 -9.27 4.66
CA ASP A 52 2.40 -8.30 5.48
C ASP A 52 1.81 -6.89 5.35
N ILE A 53 1.50 -6.45 4.12
CA ILE A 53 0.86 -5.15 3.89
C ILE A 53 -0.56 -5.11 4.47
N MET A 54 -1.37 -6.15 4.27
CA MET A 54 -2.73 -6.21 4.82
C MET A 54 -2.74 -6.21 6.36
N LEU A 55 -1.80 -6.92 7.00
CA LEU A 55 -1.64 -6.88 8.45
C LEU A 55 -1.20 -5.49 8.94
N LYS A 56 -0.32 -4.80 8.21
CA LYS A 56 0.08 -3.43 8.53
C LYS A 56 -1.09 -2.45 8.41
N LEU A 57 -1.92 -2.57 7.37
CA LEU A 57 -3.12 -1.76 7.22
C LEU A 57 -4.09 -1.96 8.39
N ILE A 58 -4.32 -3.19 8.82
CA ILE A 58 -5.19 -3.48 9.98
C ILE A 58 -4.62 -2.91 11.28
N ARG A 59 -3.29 -2.81 11.42
CA ARG A 59 -2.65 -2.22 12.61
C ARG A 59 -2.67 -0.70 12.63
N LEU A 60 -2.68 -0.06 11.46
CA LEU A 60 -2.59 1.39 11.29
C LEU A 60 -3.95 2.08 11.08
N ALA A 61 -4.96 1.34 10.64
CA ALA A 61 -6.35 1.77 10.58
C ALA A 61 -6.94 1.98 11.98
#